data_AF-A0A3D5FJF0-F1
#
_entry.id   AF-A0A3D5FJF0-F1
#
_cell.length_a   1.000
_cell.length_b   1.000
_cell.length_c   1.000
_cell.angle_alpha   90.00
_cell.angle_beta   90.00
_cell.angle_gamma   90.00
#
_symmetry.space_group_name_H-M   'P 1'
#
loop_
_entity.id
_entity.type
_entity.pdbx_description
1 polymer ?
#
loop_
_entity_poly.entity_id
_entity_poly.type
_entity_poly.pdbx_seq_one_letter_code
_entity_poly.pdbx_strand_id
1 'polypeptide(L)'
;MRTYPPIARACILISACGFLLSYGGCGYYHYAGPLAPASQQRADMQVNREGLVTFQRGDLLIQMRAITDRGLNQQFASHSEAGPESTNPYTFGDTRFWDGDAERTRFTVFHLRVANEGFPKVKVDPARVVMETPGGRHYWSLSLQQLDSYYRAYATGFRGSEYAR
;
A
#
# COMPACT_ATOMS: atom_id res chain seq x y z
N MET A 1 40.54 -1.02 -45.81
CA MET A 1 40.04 -0.43 -44.55
C MET A 1 39.26 0.83 -44.89
N ARG A 2 37.92 0.83 -44.77
CA ARG A 2 37.08 2.04 -45.03
C ARG A 2 37.04 2.90 -43.76
N THR A 3 37.70 4.04 -43.78
CA THR A 3 37.63 5.07 -42.74
C THR A 3 36.38 5.93 -42.98
N TYR A 4 35.38 5.79 -42.11
CA TYR A 4 34.18 6.65 -42.14
C TYR A 4 34.51 8.04 -41.56
N PRO A 5 33.97 9.14 -42.11
CA PRO A 5 34.21 10.49 -41.62
C PRO A 5 33.65 10.67 -40.20
N PRO A 6 34.22 11.57 -39.37
CA PRO A 6 33.90 11.70 -37.94
C PRO A 6 32.41 12.00 -37.67
N ILE A 7 31.73 12.67 -38.60
CA ILE A 7 30.31 13.03 -38.51
C ILE A 7 29.40 11.79 -38.62
N ALA A 8 29.75 10.83 -39.49
CA ALA A 8 28.97 9.61 -39.67
C ALA A 8 29.01 8.71 -38.41
N ARG A 9 30.13 8.70 -37.69
CA ARG A 9 30.27 7.98 -36.40
C ARG A 9 29.45 8.62 -35.29
N ALA A 10 29.39 9.95 -35.25
CA ALA A 10 28.58 10.68 -34.27
C ALA A 10 27.07 10.43 -34.47
N CYS A 11 26.58 10.44 -35.71
CA CYS A 11 25.17 10.15 -36.00
C CYS A 11 24.76 8.71 -35.65
N ILE A 12 25.62 7.72 -35.88
CA ILE A 12 25.36 6.32 -35.50
C ILE A 12 25.32 6.17 -33.97
N LEU A 13 26.21 6.83 -33.24
CA LEU A 13 26.22 6.79 -31.77
C LEU A 13 24.99 7.48 -31.16
N ILE A 14 24.55 8.61 -31.71
CA ILE A 14 23.35 9.31 -31.22
C ILE A 14 22.09 8.49 -31.52
N SER A 15 21.99 7.90 -32.71
CA SER A 15 20.83 7.05 -33.08
C SER A 15 20.78 5.76 -32.27
N ALA A 16 21.93 5.18 -31.93
CA ALA A 16 22.02 4.01 -31.04
C ALA A 16 21.67 4.35 -29.58
N CYS A 17 22.07 5.52 -29.09
CA CYS A 17 21.73 6.00 -27.74
C CYS A 17 20.23 6.31 -27.61
N GLY A 18 19.62 6.92 -28.63
CA GLY A 18 18.18 7.16 -28.68
C GLY A 18 17.35 5.87 -28.66
N PHE A 19 17.81 4.83 -29.36
CA PHE A 19 17.15 3.52 -29.38
C PHE A 19 17.27 2.77 -28.05
N LEU A 20 18.40 2.90 -27.34
CA LEU A 20 18.58 2.30 -26.01
C LEU A 20 17.74 2.99 -24.92
N LEU A 21 17.55 4.31 -25.03
CA LEU A 21 16.70 5.09 -24.10
C LEU A 21 15.20 4.82 -24.31
N SER A 22 14.76 4.47 -25.52
CA SER A 22 13.35 4.19 -25.80
C SER A 22 12.88 2.79 -25.38
N TYR A 23 13.79 1.84 -25.15
CA TYR A 23 13.44 0.43 -24.82
C TYR A 23 13.82 0.00 -23.38
N GLY A 24 14.54 0.82 -22.61
CA GLY A 24 15.06 0.44 -21.29
C GLY A 24 14.12 0.67 -20.09
N GLY A 25 12.94 1.25 -20.30
CA GLY A 25 12.08 1.75 -19.22
C GLY A 25 10.88 0.86 -18.89
N CYS A 26 11.05 -0.44 -18.66
CA CYS A 26 9.98 -1.22 -18.03
C CYS A 26 9.91 -0.87 -16.54
N GLY A 27 9.18 0.20 -16.21
CA GLY A 27 8.88 0.57 -14.84
C GLY A 27 7.99 -0.50 -14.20
N TYR A 28 8.57 -1.33 -13.32
CA TYR A 28 7.78 -2.28 -12.54
C TYR A 28 7.15 -1.57 -11.36
N TYR A 29 5.81 -1.53 -11.31
CA TYR A 29 5.11 -0.98 -10.16
C TYR A 29 5.22 -1.98 -8.99
N HIS A 30 5.96 -1.61 -7.95
CA HIS A 30 5.95 -2.35 -6.70
C HIS A 30 4.68 -2.01 -5.92
N TYR A 31 3.74 -2.93 -5.88
CA TYR A 31 2.61 -2.90 -4.96
C TYR A 31 2.71 -4.05 -3.97
N ALA A 32 2.18 -3.86 -2.77
CA ALA A 32 2.12 -4.93 -1.78
C ALA A 32 1.11 -5.98 -2.25
N GLY A 33 1.57 -7.23 -2.39
CA GLY A 33 0.68 -8.37 -2.61
C GLY A 33 -0.17 -8.67 -1.36
N PRO A 34 -0.98 -9.74 -1.38
CA PRO A 34 -1.84 -10.11 -0.26
C PRO A 34 -1.04 -10.22 1.03
N LEU A 35 -1.41 -9.40 2.02
CA LEU A 35 -0.70 -9.36 3.29
C LEU A 35 -1.11 -10.54 4.16
N ALA A 36 -0.13 -11.35 4.53
CA ALA A 36 -0.28 -12.43 5.48
C ALA A 36 0.62 -12.19 6.69
N PRO A 37 0.18 -12.53 7.92
CA PRO A 37 1.06 -12.54 9.08
C PRO A 37 2.23 -13.51 8.86
N ALA A 38 3.40 -13.17 9.40
CA ALA A 38 4.53 -14.09 9.39
C ALA A 38 4.18 -15.39 10.14
N SER A 39 4.69 -16.51 9.65
CA SER A 39 4.49 -17.85 10.23
C SER A 39 4.98 -17.95 11.68
N GLN A 40 6.01 -17.17 12.03
CA GLN A 40 6.51 -17.04 13.38
C GLN A 40 6.21 -15.64 13.89
N GLN A 41 5.30 -15.55 14.87
CA GLN A 41 5.09 -14.35 15.68
C GLN A 41 5.86 -14.48 17.00
N ARG A 42 5.82 -13.43 17.82
CA ARG A 42 6.30 -13.52 19.20
C ARG A 42 5.55 -14.61 19.97
N ALA A 43 6.19 -15.18 20.99
CA ALA A 43 5.64 -16.30 21.77
C ALA A 43 4.29 -16.00 22.47
N ASP A 44 3.98 -14.72 22.69
CA ASP A 44 2.73 -14.23 23.29
C ASP A 44 1.63 -13.92 22.27
N MET A 45 1.84 -14.27 21.00
CA MET A 45 0.90 -14.03 19.90
C MET A 45 0.52 -15.32 19.19
N GLN A 46 -0.75 -15.42 18.82
CA GLN A 46 -1.29 -16.54 18.06
C GLN A 46 -1.86 -16.04 16.74
N VAL A 47 -1.66 -16.79 15.66
CA VAL A 47 -2.21 -16.49 14.34
C VAL A 47 -3.20 -17.58 13.97
N ASN A 48 -4.44 -17.22 13.63
CA ASN A 48 -5.41 -18.18 13.13
C ASN A 48 -5.27 -18.39 11.60
N ARG A 49 -6.04 -19.34 11.04
CA ARG A 49 -6.02 -19.66 9.60
C ARG A 49 -6.45 -18.49 8.70
N GLU A 50 -7.21 -17.54 9.23
CA GLU A 50 -7.73 -16.38 8.51
C GLU A 50 -6.79 -15.16 8.58
N GLY A 51 -5.63 -15.30 9.24
CA GLY A 51 -4.67 -14.22 9.41
C GLY A 51 -5.01 -13.24 10.54
N LEU A 52 -5.91 -13.60 11.46
CA LEU A 52 -6.15 -12.86 12.70
C LEU A 52 -5.01 -13.14 13.68
N VAL A 53 -4.30 -12.09 14.05
CA VAL A 53 -3.27 -12.10 15.10
C VAL A 53 -3.94 -11.76 16.42
N THR A 54 -3.77 -12.62 17.42
CA THR A 54 -4.31 -12.43 18.77
C THR A 54 -3.17 -12.38 19.77
N PHE A 55 -3.14 -11.32 20.56
CA PHE A 55 -2.29 -11.18 21.74
C PHE A 55 -3.18 -11.16 22.98
N GLN A 56 -2.84 -11.98 23.98
CA GLN A 56 -3.57 -12.05 25.23
C GLN A 56 -2.63 -11.99 26.41
N ARG A 57 -2.96 -11.17 27.40
CA ARG A 57 -2.24 -11.08 28.68
C ARG A 57 -3.24 -10.86 29.80
N GLY A 58 -3.45 -11.85 30.67
CA GLY A 58 -4.56 -11.82 31.64
C GLY A 58 -5.89 -11.61 30.91
N ASP A 59 -6.68 -10.64 31.37
CA ASP A 59 -7.97 -10.26 30.76
C ASP A 59 -7.84 -9.08 29.77
N LEU A 60 -6.63 -8.80 29.28
CA LEU A 60 -6.39 -7.94 28.11
C LEU A 60 -6.28 -8.80 26.85
N LEU A 61 -7.17 -8.53 25.90
CA LEU A 61 -7.20 -9.14 24.58
C LEU A 61 -6.99 -8.07 23.52
N ILE A 62 -6.00 -8.27 22.65
CA ILE A 62 -5.74 -7.45 21.47
C ILE A 62 -5.81 -8.35 20.25
N GLN A 63 -6.67 -8.02 19.29
CA GLN A 63 -6.82 -8.75 18.05
C GLN A 63 -6.58 -7.82 16.87
N MET A 64 -5.86 -8.30 15.87
CA MET A 64 -5.51 -7.51 14.69
C MET A 64 -5.64 -8.36 13.42
N ARG A 65 -6.22 -7.78 12.37
CA ARG A 65 -6.25 -8.38 11.04
C ARG A 65 -6.05 -7.33 9.95
N ALA A 66 -5.41 -7.71 8.86
CA ALA A 66 -5.44 -6.90 7.64
C ALA A 66 -6.86 -6.94 7.03
N ILE A 67 -7.33 -5.80 6.54
CA ILE A 67 -8.55 -5.72 5.75
C ILE A 67 -8.16 -5.75 4.27
N THR A 68 -8.89 -6.54 3.48
CA THR A 68 -8.68 -6.61 2.04
C THR A 68 -9.30 -5.41 1.34
N ASP A 69 -8.74 -5.01 0.19
CA ASP A 69 -9.31 -3.94 -0.63
C ASP A 69 -10.77 -4.23 -1.00
N ARG A 70 -11.12 -5.49 -1.29
CA ARG A 70 -12.51 -5.91 -1.47
C ARG A 70 -13.39 -5.59 -0.26
N GLY A 71 -12.92 -5.89 0.96
CA GLY A 71 -13.66 -5.59 2.19
C GLY A 71 -13.84 -4.08 2.39
N LEU A 72 -12.81 -3.29 2.09
CA LEU A 72 -12.88 -1.82 2.14
C LEU A 72 -13.83 -1.26 1.07
N ASN A 73 -13.77 -1.77 -0.16
CA ASN A 73 -14.67 -1.37 -1.24
C ASN A 73 -16.13 -1.66 -0.92
N GLN A 74 -16.42 -2.81 -0.31
CA GLN A 74 -17.76 -3.15 0.16
C GLN A 74 -18.24 -2.22 1.28
N GLN A 75 -17.36 -1.92 2.25
CA GLN A 75 -17.68 -1.01 3.34
C GLN A 75 -17.93 0.43 2.85
N PHE A 76 -17.22 0.86 1.80
CA PHE A 76 -17.31 2.19 1.19
C PHE A 76 -17.85 2.11 -0.25
N ALA A 77 -18.91 1.32 -0.47
CA ALA A 77 -19.43 1.01 -1.82
C ALA A 77 -19.77 2.28 -2.62
N SER A 78 -20.47 3.23 -2.01
CA SER A 78 -20.86 4.51 -2.65
C SER A 78 -19.68 5.39 -3.11
N HIS A 79 -18.47 5.07 -2.68
CA HIS A 79 -17.24 5.79 -3.05
C HIS A 79 -16.30 4.92 -3.90
N SER A 80 -16.70 3.70 -4.27
CA SER A 80 -15.85 2.69 -4.90
C SER A 80 -16.35 2.19 -6.26
N GLU A 81 -17.47 2.72 -6.77
CA GLU A 81 -18.17 2.25 -7.97
C GLU A 81 -18.13 3.29 -9.13
N ALA A 82 -17.22 4.26 -9.06
CA ALA A 82 -17.13 5.34 -10.06
C ALA A 82 -15.90 5.18 -10.99
N GLY A 83 -15.35 3.97 -11.09
CA GLY A 83 -14.15 3.68 -11.86
C GLY A 83 -12.99 4.60 -11.45
N PRO A 84 -12.28 5.23 -12.41
CA PRO A 84 -11.22 6.21 -12.12
C PRO A 84 -11.63 7.40 -11.24
N GLU A 85 -12.93 7.69 -11.12
CA GLU A 85 -13.47 8.76 -10.28
C GLU A 85 -13.87 8.29 -8.88
N SER A 86 -13.61 7.02 -8.54
CA SER A 86 -13.86 6.46 -7.21
C SER A 86 -13.15 7.27 -6.13
N THR A 87 -13.92 7.72 -5.14
CA THR A 87 -13.47 8.60 -4.07
C THR A 87 -13.11 7.84 -2.79
N ASN A 88 -13.01 6.50 -2.86
CA ASN A 88 -12.64 5.65 -1.73
C ASN A 88 -11.33 6.15 -1.10
N PRO A 89 -11.32 6.43 0.20
CA PRO A 89 -10.13 6.97 0.85
C PRO A 89 -9.01 5.96 1.08
N TYR A 90 -9.30 4.66 1.02
CA TYR A 90 -8.37 3.59 1.38
C TYR A 90 -7.84 2.80 0.18
N THR A 91 -8.59 2.74 -0.91
CA THR A 91 -8.30 1.92 -2.10
C THR A 91 -8.45 2.74 -3.39
N PHE A 92 -8.33 2.10 -4.56
CA PHE A 92 -8.69 2.68 -5.85
C PHE A 92 -10.13 2.35 -6.30
N GLY A 93 -10.98 1.81 -5.41
CA GLY A 93 -12.32 1.36 -5.76
C GLY A 93 -12.29 0.26 -6.84
N ASP A 94 -13.10 0.44 -7.87
CA ASP A 94 -13.24 -0.42 -9.06
C ASP A 94 -12.45 0.10 -10.29
N THR A 95 -11.49 1.01 -10.09
CA THR A 95 -10.64 1.53 -11.16
C THR A 95 -9.92 0.41 -11.90
N ARG A 96 -10.07 0.35 -13.23
CA ARG A 96 -9.28 -0.53 -14.10
C ARG A 96 -8.04 0.19 -14.61
N PHE A 97 -6.87 -0.41 -14.39
CA PHE A 97 -5.60 0.13 -14.84
C PHE A 97 -5.23 -0.38 -16.24
N TRP A 98 -4.42 0.39 -16.96
CA TRP A 98 -4.04 0.08 -18.35
C TRP A 98 -3.11 -1.13 -18.47
N ASP A 99 -2.43 -1.52 -17.38
CA ASP A 99 -1.52 -2.67 -17.31
C ASP A 99 -2.21 -3.97 -16.85
N GLY A 100 -3.54 -3.97 -16.80
CA GLY A 100 -4.37 -5.17 -16.55
C GLY A 100 -5.08 -5.16 -15.20
N ASP A 101 -5.62 -6.33 -14.83
CA ASP A 101 -6.46 -6.54 -13.63
C ASP A 101 -5.66 -6.65 -12.32
N ALA A 102 -4.43 -6.13 -12.27
CA ALA A 102 -3.65 -6.14 -11.04
C ALA A 102 -4.34 -5.27 -9.98
N GLU A 103 -4.89 -5.89 -8.93
CA GLU A 103 -5.42 -5.18 -7.75
C GLU A 103 -4.28 -4.37 -7.13
N ARG A 104 -4.37 -3.05 -7.26
CA ARG A 104 -3.39 -2.12 -6.68
C ARG A 104 -3.85 -1.73 -5.28
N THR A 105 -3.03 -2.05 -4.29
CA THR A 105 -3.27 -1.61 -2.91
C THR A 105 -2.73 -0.20 -2.72
N ARG A 106 -3.60 0.74 -2.35
CA ARG A 106 -3.20 2.11 -2.01
C ARG A 106 -2.65 2.21 -0.59
N PHE A 107 -3.40 1.67 0.36
CA PHE A 107 -3.00 1.62 1.77
C PHE A 107 -3.16 0.22 2.32
N THR A 108 -2.26 -0.13 3.22
CA THR A 108 -2.45 -1.28 4.09
C THR A 108 -3.27 -0.86 5.30
N VAL A 109 -4.49 -1.37 5.42
CA VAL A 109 -5.37 -1.06 6.55
C VAL A 109 -5.48 -2.27 7.47
N PHE A 110 -5.28 -2.04 8.77
CA PHE A 110 -5.47 -3.04 9.81
C PHE A 110 -6.65 -2.68 10.69
N HIS A 111 -7.48 -3.66 11.00
CA HIS A 111 -8.50 -3.53 12.04
C HIS A 111 -7.94 -4.04 13.36
N LEU A 112 -7.91 -3.16 14.35
CA LEU A 112 -7.46 -3.45 15.71
C LEU A 112 -8.65 -3.46 16.66
N ARG A 113 -8.84 -4.58 17.36
CA ARG A 113 -9.82 -4.72 18.44
C ARG A 113 -9.07 -4.86 19.76
N VAL A 114 -9.48 -4.07 20.75
CA VAL A 114 -8.94 -4.11 22.11
C VAL A 114 -10.10 -4.36 23.06
N ALA A 115 -10.00 -5.40 23.88
CA ALA A 115 -10.91 -5.67 24.99
C ALA A 115 -10.07 -5.78 26.27
N ASN A 116 -10.47 -5.05 27.32
CA ASN A 116 -9.71 -4.95 28.55
C ASN A 116 -10.66 -4.99 29.75
N GLU A 117 -10.68 -6.12 30.45
CA GLU A 117 -11.47 -6.30 31.67
C GLU A 117 -10.60 -6.37 32.94
N GLY A 118 -9.29 -6.54 32.79
CA GLY A 118 -8.38 -6.85 33.92
C GLY A 118 -7.44 -5.73 34.33
N PHE A 119 -7.23 -4.73 33.48
CA PHE A 119 -6.28 -3.64 33.77
C PHE A 119 -6.99 -2.31 34.02
N PRO A 120 -6.53 -1.50 35.01
CA PRO A 120 -7.16 -0.22 35.33
C PRO A 120 -7.17 0.76 34.15
N LYS A 121 -6.08 0.81 33.36
CA LYS A 121 -5.93 1.66 32.17
C LYS A 121 -5.01 0.99 31.16
N VAL A 122 -5.43 0.98 29.91
CA VAL A 122 -4.62 0.54 28.76
C VAL A 122 -4.65 1.64 27.73
N LYS A 123 -3.46 2.06 27.27
CA LYS A 123 -3.30 3.00 26.16
C LYS A 123 -2.61 2.30 25.01
N VAL A 124 -3.29 2.22 23.88
CA VAL A 124 -2.66 1.83 22.61
C VAL A 124 -2.35 3.11 21.85
N ASP A 125 -1.08 3.30 21.51
CA ASP A 125 -0.64 4.42 20.69
C ASP A 125 -0.50 3.96 19.23
N PRO A 126 -1.47 4.31 18.35
CA PRO A 126 -1.45 3.84 16.98
C PRO A 126 -0.22 4.35 16.22
N ALA A 127 0.36 5.50 16.58
CA ALA A 127 1.54 6.08 15.90
C ALA A 127 2.85 5.34 16.22
N ARG A 128 2.82 4.42 17.20
CA ARG A 128 3.97 3.59 17.58
C ARG A 128 3.88 2.18 17.03
N VAL A 129 2.85 1.87 16.24
CA VAL A 129 2.69 0.55 15.62
C VAL A 129 3.69 0.41 14.48
N VAL A 130 4.39 -0.73 14.48
CA VAL A 130 5.39 -1.12 13.47
C VAL A 130 5.03 -2.49 12.93
N MET A 131 5.05 -2.63 11.61
CA MET A 131 5.02 -3.91 10.93
C MET A 131 6.46 -4.31 10.58
N GLU A 132 6.88 -5.47 11.07
CA GLU A 132 8.18 -6.06 10.77
C GLU A 132 7.99 -7.21 9.79
N THR A 133 8.78 -7.21 8.72
CA THR A 133 8.80 -8.31 7.75
C THR A 133 9.89 -9.31 8.11
N PRO A 134 9.78 -10.59 7.67
CA PRO A 134 10.85 -11.58 7.89
C PRO A 134 12.22 -11.16 7.35
N GLY A 135 12.25 -10.27 6.34
CA GLY A 135 13.48 -9.68 5.80
C GLY A 135 14.02 -8.49 6.61
N GLY A 136 13.49 -8.22 7.82
CA GLY A 136 13.94 -7.15 8.70
C GLY A 136 13.49 -5.74 8.30
N ARG A 137 12.58 -5.59 7.33
CA ARG A 137 12.03 -4.28 6.95
C ARG A 137 10.97 -3.85 7.94
N HIS A 138 11.05 -2.61 8.42
CA HIS A 138 10.10 -2.02 9.35
C HIS A 138 9.23 -0.99 8.63
N TYR A 139 7.92 -1.10 8.77
CA TYR A 139 6.95 -0.16 8.24
C TYR A 139 6.21 0.49 9.41
N TRP A 140 6.34 1.80 9.51
CA TRP A 140 5.69 2.58 10.55
C TRP A 140 4.26 2.90 10.14
N SER A 141 3.37 2.86 11.12
CA SER A 141 2.05 3.46 11.03
C SER A 141 2.14 4.96 10.71
N LEU A 142 1.16 5.45 9.96
CA LEU A 142 1.02 6.89 9.75
C LEU A 142 0.49 7.54 11.02
N SER A 143 1.13 8.62 11.48
CA SER A 143 0.59 9.44 12.57
C SER A 143 -0.70 10.15 12.14
N LEU A 144 -1.49 10.64 13.10
CA LEU A 144 -2.68 11.44 12.80
C LEU A 144 -2.36 12.68 11.95
N GLN A 145 -1.22 13.34 12.19
CA GLN A 145 -0.78 14.50 11.42
C GLN A 145 -0.35 14.13 10.00
N GLN A 146 0.34 12.99 9.85
CA GLN A 146 0.71 12.45 8.54
C GLN A 146 -0.53 12.00 7.78
N LEU A 147 -1.50 11.38 8.46
CA LEU A 147 -2.80 11.09 7.89
C LEU A 147 -3.51 12.36 7.45
N ASP A 148 -3.62 13.42 8.26
CA ASP A 148 -4.28 14.66 7.84
C ASP A 148 -3.58 15.30 6.62
N SER A 149 -2.25 15.43 6.67
CA SER A 149 -1.47 16.02 5.57
C SER A 149 -1.55 15.16 4.29
N TYR A 150 -1.42 13.84 4.43
CA TYR A 150 -1.48 12.90 3.32
C TYR A 150 -2.90 12.78 2.78
N TYR A 151 -3.93 12.72 3.64
CA TYR A 151 -5.32 12.65 3.23
C TYR A 151 -5.72 13.91 2.47
N ARG A 152 -5.28 15.10 2.91
CA ARG A 152 -5.50 16.35 2.14
C ARG A 152 -4.79 16.34 0.79
N ALA A 153 -3.54 15.89 0.71
CA ALA A 153 -2.82 15.87 -0.56
C ALA A 153 -3.32 14.78 -1.52
N TYR A 154 -3.62 13.59 -0.99
CA TYR A 154 -3.84 12.38 -1.77
C TYR A 154 -5.31 12.01 -1.89
N ALA A 155 -6.11 12.18 -0.84
CA ALA A 155 -7.55 12.03 -0.97
C ALA A 155 -8.13 13.21 -1.74
N THR A 156 -7.62 14.44 -1.67
CA THR A 156 -8.20 15.57 -2.41
C THR A 156 -7.40 15.96 -3.67
N GLY A 157 -6.07 16.08 -3.59
CA GLY A 157 -5.24 16.62 -4.69
C GLY A 157 -4.89 15.66 -5.85
N PHE A 158 -4.71 14.36 -5.60
CA PHE A 158 -4.40 13.39 -6.66
C PHE A 158 -5.65 12.82 -7.37
N ARG A 159 -6.85 13.32 -7.04
CA ARG A 159 -8.11 12.83 -7.60
C ARG A 159 -8.33 13.22 -9.07
N GLY A 160 -7.64 14.23 -9.60
CA GLY A 160 -7.85 14.72 -10.98
C GLY A 160 -9.27 15.23 -11.30
N SER A 161 -10.26 14.96 -10.44
CA SER A 161 -11.68 15.24 -10.59
C SER A 161 -12.24 16.11 -9.46
N GLU A 162 -11.38 16.77 -8.68
CA GLU A 162 -11.84 17.65 -7.58
C GLU A 162 -12.76 18.78 -8.08
N TYR A 163 -12.71 19.10 -9.37
CA TYR A 163 -13.58 20.07 -10.04
C TYR A 163 -14.72 19.45 -10.87
N ALA A 164 -14.92 18.12 -10.81
CA ALA A 164 -15.98 17.42 -11.54
C ALA A 164 -17.30 17.31 -10.73
N ARG A 165 -17.37 17.92 -9.55
CA ARG A 165 -18.58 18.01 -8.72
C ARG A 165 -18.93 19.44 -8.37
#